data_AF-V3ZJP9-F1
#
_entry.id   AF-V3ZJP9-F1
#
_cell.length_a   1.000
_cell.length_b   1.000
_cell.length_c   1.000
_cell.angle_alpha   90.00
_cell.angle_beta   90.00
_cell.angle_gamma   90.00
#
_symmetry.space_group_name_H-M   'P 1'
#
loop_
_entity.id
_entity.type
_entity.pdbx_description
1 polymer ?
#
loop_
_entity_poly.entity_id
_entity_poly.type
_entity_poly.pdbx_seq_one_letter_code
_entity_poly.pdbx_strand_id
1 'polypeptide(L)'
;MARGNQDLFVKKNSKLESFLKRTITEESYERIRAYESCIVVDEKDKKSFKFVILGDDCLFLTENPPKSIQEAVQLKDVISVELVKDYPEFLSGIERENTQHLAIKYLASDHTKRKLFRRSRKSSQGGLSLDQSIDRSNLSTPVSLVSSEQTDILFNQLKRELLNPRNNIDDNYRLLNEVKVASEKNFVIKKLFWRNSDLFLFLVQTLQKYLPKSAVNINSIDGRRQRVDEFEIVILMAEILSGMFRETEIIPDRLLTLKAERGKSVLDMLMTLTCLPEIPDRSSKSSNIKPSDQEFVDLLDEYTRVSVTAVFELFLMARQASWAYTEDNFFNIGWMVRILEDYRTTERFVERVIKQVLHVIGPSQYEMLSPEESICLYQHLTVLLTFLEYSPRVTAFIYNTYREEFKYYIRHQQIAKKLPANFPITQMTLNVADSVINKVRNAGNIPKNSPRL
;
A
#
# COMPACT_ATOMS: atom_id res chain seq x y z
N MET A 1 25.72 -14.24 -22.53
CA MET A 1 25.01 -12.99 -22.90
C MET A 1 23.65 -13.02 -22.21
N ALA A 2 23.57 -12.39 -21.04
CA ALA A 2 22.40 -12.41 -20.17
C ALA A 2 21.39 -11.37 -20.66
N ARG A 3 20.25 -11.81 -21.22
CA ARG A 3 19.06 -10.97 -21.37
C ARG A 3 18.38 -10.94 -19.99
N GLY A 4 18.72 -9.93 -19.20
CA GLY A 4 18.17 -9.75 -17.86
C GLY A 4 16.75 -9.20 -17.88
N ASN A 5 15.80 -9.98 -17.33
CA ASN A 5 14.71 -9.60 -16.42
C ASN A 5 13.82 -8.35 -16.67
N GLN A 6 13.83 -7.70 -17.83
CA GLN A 6 13.00 -6.51 -18.07
C GLN A 6 11.59 -6.79 -18.63
N ASP A 7 11.26 -8.04 -18.98
CA ASP A 7 10.04 -8.36 -19.76
C ASP A 7 8.99 -9.18 -18.98
N LEU A 8 8.98 -9.13 -17.64
CA LEU A 8 8.05 -9.97 -16.87
C LEU A 8 6.58 -9.53 -16.94
N PHE A 9 6.28 -8.31 -17.40
CA PHE A 9 4.91 -7.87 -17.65
C PHE A 9 4.87 -7.00 -18.91
N VAL A 10 4.14 -7.48 -19.92
CA VAL A 10 3.75 -6.78 -21.16
C VAL A 10 4.77 -6.80 -22.30
N LYS A 11 4.45 -7.55 -23.37
CA LYS A 11 5.06 -7.36 -24.70
C LYS A 11 4.78 -5.91 -25.14
N LYS A 12 5.83 -5.09 -25.19
CA LYS A 12 5.69 -3.68 -25.57
C LYS A 12 5.14 -3.53 -26.98
N ASN A 13 3.94 -2.95 -27.10
CA ASN A 13 3.35 -2.60 -28.39
C ASN A 13 3.71 -1.15 -28.72
N SER A 14 4.70 -0.94 -29.60
CA SER A 14 5.22 0.40 -29.91
C SER A 14 4.18 1.40 -30.42
N LYS A 15 3.16 0.91 -31.14
CA LYS A 15 2.05 1.74 -31.63
C LYS A 15 1.14 2.18 -30.48
N LEU A 16 0.79 1.26 -29.59
CA LEU A 16 -0.01 1.58 -28.40
C LEU A 16 0.74 2.53 -27.46
N GLU A 17 2.02 2.28 -27.20
CA GLU A 17 2.87 3.13 -26.37
C GLU A 17 2.92 4.57 -26.90
N SER A 18 3.17 4.72 -28.20
CA SER A 18 3.20 6.03 -28.85
C SER A 18 1.84 6.72 -28.81
N PHE A 19 0.75 5.96 -28.91
CA PHE A 19 -0.61 6.47 -28.80
C PHE A 19 -0.90 6.96 -27.37
N LEU A 20 -0.58 6.16 -26.34
CA LEU A 20 -0.85 6.51 -24.95
C LEU A 20 -0.08 7.76 -24.53
N LYS A 21 1.23 7.84 -24.82
CA LYS A 21 2.05 9.03 -24.53
C LYS A 21 1.53 10.34 -25.13
N ARG A 22 0.77 10.25 -26.23
CA ARG A 22 0.20 11.43 -26.91
C ARG A 22 -1.23 11.75 -26.46
N THR A 23 -1.93 10.78 -25.86
CA THR A 23 -3.39 10.86 -25.63
C THR A 23 -3.73 11.14 -24.18
N ILE A 24 -2.94 10.63 -23.23
CA ILE A 24 -3.13 10.85 -21.79
C ILE A 24 -2.00 11.71 -21.23
N THR A 25 -2.19 12.25 -20.02
CA THR A 25 -1.16 13.04 -19.35
C THR A 25 0.06 12.18 -19.02
N GLU A 26 1.23 12.82 -18.89
CA GLU A 26 2.47 12.14 -18.50
C GLU A 26 2.30 11.42 -17.16
N GLU A 27 1.66 12.06 -16.18
CA GLU A 27 1.40 11.47 -14.87
C GLU A 27 0.54 10.20 -14.97
N SER A 28 -0.56 10.23 -15.74
CA SER A 28 -1.41 9.05 -15.92
C SER A 28 -0.70 7.95 -16.69
N TYR A 29 0.17 8.31 -17.64
CA TYR A 29 0.95 7.33 -18.41
C TYR A 29 1.97 6.61 -17.53
N GLU A 30 2.70 7.34 -16.68
CA GLU A 30 3.69 6.76 -15.76
C GLU A 30 3.06 5.85 -14.69
N ARG A 31 1.75 5.96 -14.47
CA ARG A 31 0.94 5.15 -13.55
C ARG A 31 0.24 3.95 -14.21
N ILE A 32 0.44 3.71 -15.51
CA ILE A 32 -0.13 2.53 -16.17
C ILE A 32 0.49 1.26 -15.60
N ARG A 33 -0.36 0.33 -15.14
CA ARG A 33 0.05 -0.89 -14.46
C ARG A 33 0.28 -2.05 -15.41
N ALA A 34 -0.59 -2.19 -16.39
CA ALA A 34 -0.49 -3.20 -17.43
C ALA A 34 -1.36 -2.81 -18.61
N TYR A 35 -1.08 -3.38 -19.77
CA TYR A 35 -2.01 -3.42 -20.88
C TYR A 35 -1.85 -4.73 -21.64
N GLU A 36 -2.94 -5.21 -22.24
CA GLU A 36 -2.94 -6.48 -22.99
C GLU A 36 -3.92 -6.40 -24.15
N SER A 37 -3.63 -7.08 -25.26
CA SER A 37 -4.60 -7.25 -26.34
C SER A 37 -5.61 -8.33 -25.95
N CYS A 38 -6.90 -8.03 -26.03
CA CYS A 38 -7.96 -8.93 -25.61
C CYS A 38 -9.20 -8.82 -26.49
N ILE A 39 -10.08 -9.81 -26.39
CA ILE A 39 -11.42 -9.78 -26.98
C ILE A 39 -12.37 -9.33 -25.89
N VAL A 40 -12.98 -8.16 -26.08
CA VAL A 40 -13.99 -7.62 -25.17
C VAL A 40 -15.36 -8.03 -25.67
N VAL A 41 -16.14 -8.65 -24.80
CA VAL A 41 -17.55 -8.98 -25.00
C VAL A 41 -18.38 -7.92 -24.27
N ASP A 42 -19.24 -7.21 -24.98
CA ASP A 42 -20.16 -6.24 -24.36
C ASP A 42 -21.46 -6.90 -23.87
N GLU A 43 -22.34 -6.11 -23.22
CA GLU A 43 -23.63 -6.58 -22.70
C GLU A 43 -24.59 -7.14 -23.77
N LYS A 44 -24.30 -6.92 -25.07
CA LYS A 44 -25.08 -7.42 -26.20
C LYS A 44 -24.39 -8.59 -26.91
N ASP A 45 -23.45 -9.25 -26.23
CA ASP A 45 -22.60 -10.32 -26.76
C ASP A 45 -21.78 -9.94 -28.01
N LYS A 46 -21.61 -8.63 -28.23
CA LYS A 46 -20.79 -8.14 -29.34
C LYS A 46 -19.33 -8.24 -28.95
N LYS A 47 -18.59 -8.99 -29.76
CA LYS A 47 -17.16 -9.24 -29.57
C LYS A 47 -16.36 -8.20 -30.33
N SER A 48 -15.30 -7.69 -29.70
CA SER A 48 -14.40 -6.73 -30.34
C SER A 48 -12.97 -6.93 -29.88
N PHE A 49 -12.03 -6.99 -30.81
CA PHE A 49 -10.61 -7.08 -30.51
C PHE A 49 -10.06 -5.69 -30.16
N LYS A 50 -9.54 -5.55 -28.95
CA LYS A 50 -9.16 -4.28 -28.32
C LYS A 50 -7.88 -4.44 -27.50
N PHE A 51 -7.38 -3.34 -26.98
CA PHE A 51 -6.48 -3.36 -25.83
C PHE A 51 -7.26 -2.98 -24.57
N VAL A 52 -7.01 -3.71 -23.50
CA VAL A 52 -7.37 -3.31 -22.14
C VAL A 52 -6.14 -2.69 -21.48
N ILE A 53 -6.31 -1.57 -20.79
CA ILE A 53 -5.26 -0.85 -20.09
C ILE A 53 -5.71 -0.68 -18.64
N LEU A 54 -4.88 -1.08 -17.70
CA LEU A 54 -5.09 -0.93 -16.27
C LEU A 54 -4.36 0.32 -15.76
N GLY A 55 -5.12 1.35 -15.41
CA GLY A 55 -4.63 2.51 -14.66
C GLY A 55 -4.73 2.33 -13.15
N ASP A 56 -4.57 3.42 -12.40
CA ASP A 56 -4.67 3.42 -10.93
C ASP A 56 -6.09 3.32 -10.39
N ASP A 57 -7.06 3.89 -11.11
CA ASP A 57 -8.45 4.01 -10.67
C ASP A 57 -9.47 3.48 -11.69
N CYS A 58 -9.02 3.11 -12.89
CA CYS A 58 -9.88 2.77 -14.01
C CYS A 58 -9.26 1.75 -14.96
N LEU A 59 -10.12 0.90 -15.53
CA LEU A 59 -9.84 0.11 -16.72
C LEU A 59 -10.23 0.91 -17.96
N PHE A 60 -9.31 1.06 -18.89
CA PHE A 60 -9.54 1.71 -20.17
C PHE A 60 -9.55 0.69 -21.30
N LEU A 61 -10.30 1.00 -22.35
CA LEU A 61 -10.33 0.25 -23.59
C LEU A 61 -9.93 1.15 -24.77
N THR A 62 -9.14 0.59 -25.67
CA THR A 62 -8.85 1.20 -26.97
C THR A 62 -8.96 0.16 -28.08
N GLU A 63 -9.28 0.59 -29.29
CA GLU A 63 -9.35 -0.29 -30.45
C GLU A 63 -7.98 -0.91 -30.79
N ASN A 64 -7.96 -1.99 -31.58
CA ASN A 64 -6.74 -2.50 -32.19
C ASN A 64 -6.87 -2.41 -33.73
N PRO A 65 -6.16 -1.49 -34.41
CA PRO A 65 -5.15 -0.54 -33.89
C PRO A 65 -5.77 0.63 -33.09
N PRO A 66 -5.02 1.24 -32.15
CA PRO A 66 -5.52 2.26 -31.23
C PRO A 66 -5.85 3.57 -31.96
N LYS A 67 -7.04 4.11 -31.67
CA LYS A 67 -7.54 5.37 -32.26
C LYS A 67 -8.16 6.28 -31.21
N SER A 68 -8.88 5.72 -30.25
CA SER A 68 -9.46 6.45 -29.12
C SER A 68 -9.28 5.66 -27.83
N ILE A 69 -9.23 6.36 -26.69
CA ILE A 69 -9.23 5.72 -25.36
C ILE A 69 -10.56 6.02 -24.68
N GLN A 70 -11.16 4.99 -24.08
CA GLN A 70 -12.46 5.06 -23.43
C GLN A 70 -12.35 4.44 -22.04
N GLU A 71 -12.80 5.15 -21.02
CA GLU A 71 -13.02 4.59 -19.69
C GLU A 71 -14.08 3.49 -19.79
N ALA A 72 -13.75 2.29 -19.33
CA ALA A 72 -14.65 1.16 -19.31
C ALA A 72 -15.26 0.97 -17.91
N VAL A 73 -14.42 0.86 -16.88
CA VAL A 73 -14.86 0.54 -15.51
C VAL A 73 -13.97 1.24 -14.51
N GLN A 74 -14.54 2.02 -13.58
CA GLN A 74 -13.79 2.53 -12.42
C GLN A 74 -13.56 1.38 -11.43
N LEU A 75 -12.33 1.24 -10.94
CA LEU A 75 -11.95 0.14 -10.04
C LEU A 75 -12.73 0.16 -8.73
N LYS A 76 -13.12 1.35 -8.25
CA LYS A 76 -13.97 1.50 -7.06
C LYS A 76 -15.37 0.89 -7.23
N ASP A 77 -15.83 0.71 -8.47
CA ASP A 77 -17.14 0.15 -8.80
C ASP A 77 -17.06 -1.36 -9.06
N VAL A 78 -15.87 -1.97 -9.09
CA VAL A 78 -15.69 -3.40 -9.32
C VAL A 78 -16.15 -4.19 -8.09
N ILE A 79 -17.03 -5.16 -8.32
CA ILE A 79 -17.63 -6.03 -7.29
C ILE A 79 -16.90 -7.37 -7.24
N SER A 80 -16.61 -7.96 -8.41
CA SER A 80 -15.84 -9.21 -8.49
C SER A 80 -15.07 -9.33 -9.81
N VAL A 81 -13.97 -10.07 -9.75
CA VAL A 81 -13.18 -10.50 -10.91
C VAL A 81 -13.06 -12.02 -10.83
N GLU A 82 -13.52 -12.71 -11.88
CA GLU A 82 -13.60 -14.17 -11.92
C GLU A 82 -12.84 -14.69 -13.15
N LEU A 83 -11.99 -15.70 -12.94
CA LEU A 83 -11.41 -16.49 -14.03
C LEU A 83 -12.42 -17.57 -14.42
N VAL A 84 -13.06 -17.38 -15.57
CA VAL A 84 -14.06 -18.31 -16.11
C VAL A 84 -13.34 -19.48 -16.79
N LYS A 85 -13.73 -20.69 -16.41
CA LYS A 85 -13.19 -21.93 -16.99
C LYS A 85 -14.05 -22.36 -18.17
N ASP A 86 -13.83 -21.74 -19.31
CA ASP A 86 -14.48 -22.09 -20.57
C ASP A 86 -13.48 -22.10 -21.73
N TYR A 87 -13.94 -22.63 -22.88
CA TYR A 87 -13.21 -22.55 -24.13
C TYR A 87 -14.03 -21.72 -25.11
N PRO A 88 -13.60 -20.51 -25.47
CA PRO A 88 -14.37 -19.62 -26.32
C PRO A 88 -14.65 -20.29 -27.67
N GLU A 89 -15.93 -20.51 -27.99
CA GLU A 89 -16.35 -21.21 -29.21
C GLU A 89 -15.98 -20.46 -30.50
N PHE A 90 -15.72 -19.15 -30.39
CA PHE A 90 -15.33 -18.29 -31.50
C PHE A 90 -13.83 -18.29 -31.79
N LEU A 91 -13.02 -18.96 -30.97
CA LEU A 91 -11.60 -19.21 -31.25
C LEU A 91 -11.40 -20.66 -31.66
N SER A 92 -10.31 -20.95 -32.36
CA SER A 92 -9.97 -22.30 -32.81
C SER A 92 -8.49 -22.62 -32.59
N GLY A 93 -8.16 -23.90 -32.56
CA GLY A 93 -6.80 -24.39 -32.36
C GLY A 93 -6.14 -23.84 -31.10
N ILE A 94 -4.86 -23.49 -31.22
CA ILE A 94 -4.02 -23.08 -30.10
C ILE A 94 -4.48 -21.77 -29.42
N GLU A 95 -5.18 -20.90 -30.16
CA GLU A 95 -5.73 -19.65 -29.60
C GLU A 95 -6.87 -19.95 -28.63
N ARG A 96 -7.70 -20.95 -28.93
CA ARG A 96 -8.78 -21.39 -28.04
C ARG A 96 -8.23 -21.99 -26.75
N GLU A 97 -7.15 -22.76 -26.85
CA GLU A 97 -6.54 -23.47 -25.72
C GLU A 97 -5.74 -22.53 -24.81
N ASN A 98 -5.15 -21.47 -25.36
CA ASN A 98 -4.31 -20.53 -24.61
C ASN A 98 -5.04 -19.27 -24.12
N THR A 99 -6.30 -19.07 -24.50
CA THR A 99 -7.07 -17.88 -24.07
C THR A 99 -7.61 -18.07 -22.66
N GLN A 100 -7.43 -17.06 -21.82
CA GLN A 100 -8.05 -16.98 -20.50
C GLN A 100 -9.23 -16.02 -20.53
N HIS A 101 -10.37 -16.44 -19.98
CA HIS A 101 -11.56 -15.62 -19.88
C HIS A 101 -11.66 -14.99 -18.49
N LEU A 102 -11.56 -13.67 -18.41
CA LEU A 102 -11.79 -12.89 -17.19
C LEU A 102 -13.16 -12.20 -17.26
N ALA A 103 -14.02 -12.48 -16.28
CA ALA A 103 -15.30 -11.80 -16.11
C ALA A 103 -15.20 -10.76 -14.98
N ILE A 104 -15.56 -9.52 -15.27
CA ILE A 104 -15.54 -8.41 -14.31
C ILE A 104 -16.97 -7.95 -14.07
N LYS A 105 -17.45 -8.06 -12.82
CA LYS A 105 -18.74 -7.54 -12.38
C LYS A 105 -18.52 -6.19 -11.71
N TYR A 106 -19.31 -5.19 -12.06
CA TYR A 106 -19.18 -3.84 -11.52
C TYR A 106 -20.53 -3.15 -11.36
N LEU A 107 -20.58 -2.13 -10.49
CA LEU A 107 -21.75 -1.27 -10.29
C LEU A 107 -21.89 -0.32 -11.48
N ALA A 108 -22.97 -0.47 -12.25
CA ALA A 108 -23.25 0.44 -13.36
C ALA A 108 -23.81 1.77 -12.84
N SER A 109 -22.96 2.80 -12.76
CA SER A 109 -23.39 4.19 -12.58
C SER A 109 -24.25 4.66 -13.76
N ASP A 110 -25.32 5.43 -13.50
CA ASP A 110 -26.20 6.00 -14.53
C ASP A 110 -25.47 6.94 -15.52
N HIS A 111 -24.29 7.46 -15.16
CA HIS A 111 -23.45 8.22 -16.08
C HIS A 111 -22.86 7.37 -17.22
N THR A 112 -22.55 6.10 -16.96
CA THR A 112 -22.02 5.13 -17.93
C THR A 112 -23.09 4.72 -18.94
N LYS A 113 -24.34 4.56 -18.49
CA LYS A 113 -25.48 4.28 -19.38
C LYS A 113 -25.68 5.40 -20.40
N ARG A 114 -25.59 6.68 -20.00
CA ARG A 114 -25.82 7.83 -20.91
C ARG A 114 -24.80 7.95 -22.04
N LYS A 115 -23.53 7.53 -21.85
CA LYS A 115 -22.52 7.50 -22.92
C LYS A 115 -22.75 6.36 -23.92
N LEU A 116 -23.17 5.19 -23.46
CA LEU A 116 -23.45 4.03 -24.33
C LEU A 116 -24.72 4.24 -25.19
N PHE A 117 -25.74 4.92 -24.67
CA PHE A 117 -26.99 5.16 -25.41
C PHE A 117 -26.93 6.28 -26.47
N ARG A 118 -25.92 7.16 -26.46
CA ARG A 118 -25.81 8.24 -27.47
C ARG A 118 -25.34 7.80 -28.85
N ARG A 119 -24.86 6.56 -29.02
CA ARG A 119 -24.38 6.05 -30.32
C ARG A 119 -25.45 5.35 -31.19
N SER A 120 -26.71 5.29 -30.75
CA SER A 120 -27.75 4.52 -31.46
C SER A 120 -28.83 5.34 -32.19
N ARG A 121 -28.82 6.68 -32.15
CA ARG A 121 -29.81 7.47 -32.91
C ARG A 121 -29.25 8.82 -33.39
N LYS A 122 -28.83 8.88 -34.65
CA LYS A 122 -29.38 9.78 -35.69
C LYS A 122 -28.44 9.85 -36.90
N SER A 123 -28.83 9.18 -37.97
CA SER A 123 -28.72 9.74 -39.31
C SER A 123 -29.88 10.70 -39.56
N SER A 124 -29.66 11.64 -40.48
CA SER A 124 -30.60 12.55 -41.16
C SER A 124 -30.93 13.91 -40.50
N GLN A 125 -30.61 14.94 -41.30
CA GLN A 125 -31.14 16.31 -41.39
C GLN A 125 -30.55 17.42 -40.52
N GLY A 126 -30.20 18.50 -41.24
CA GLY A 126 -29.52 19.70 -40.76
C GLY A 126 -30.40 20.66 -39.97
N GLY A 127 -29.76 21.69 -39.43
CA GLY A 127 -30.40 22.78 -38.69
C GLY A 127 -29.42 23.48 -37.75
N LEU A 128 -29.17 24.75 -38.02
CA LEU A 128 -28.35 25.71 -37.26
C LEU A 128 -29.02 26.16 -35.94
N SER A 129 -28.21 26.82 -35.10
CA SER A 129 -28.51 27.64 -33.89
C SER A 129 -28.33 26.91 -32.54
N LEU A 130 -27.32 27.27 -31.73
CA LEU A 130 -27.28 28.34 -30.68
C LEU A 130 -28.38 28.13 -29.63
N ASP A 131 -28.18 28.14 -28.32
CA ASP A 131 -27.07 28.56 -27.45
C ASP A 131 -27.38 28.07 -26.02
N GLN A 132 -26.37 28.02 -25.14
CA GLN A 132 -26.42 28.28 -23.68
C GLN A 132 -25.27 27.60 -22.92
N SER A 133 -24.15 28.32 -22.91
CA SER A 133 -23.49 28.80 -21.68
C SER A 133 -23.54 27.92 -20.43
N ILE A 134 -22.43 27.25 -20.13
CA ILE A 134 -21.97 27.09 -18.75
C ILE A 134 -20.55 27.65 -18.67
N ASP A 135 -20.42 28.63 -17.79
CA ASP A 135 -19.31 29.53 -17.59
C ASP A 135 -17.95 28.83 -17.42
N ARG A 136 -17.01 29.27 -18.26
CA ARG A 136 -15.56 29.14 -18.05
C ARG A 136 -15.08 30.39 -17.32
N SER A 137 -15.21 30.41 -16.00
CA SER A 137 -14.57 31.44 -15.18
C SER A 137 -14.33 30.91 -13.78
N ASN A 138 -13.27 30.11 -13.65
CA ASN A 138 -12.48 29.96 -12.42
C ASN A 138 -11.11 29.39 -12.82
N LEU A 139 -10.33 30.22 -13.51
CA LEU A 139 -8.87 30.04 -13.58
C LEU A 139 -8.30 30.48 -12.24
N SER A 140 -8.28 29.56 -11.28
CA SER A 140 -7.31 29.59 -10.21
C SER A 140 -5.97 29.17 -10.81
N THR A 141 -5.03 30.11 -10.82
CA THR A 141 -3.57 29.98 -10.71
C THR A 141 -2.92 28.74 -11.36
N PRO A 142 -1.99 28.89 -12.32
CA PRO A 142 -1.33 27.74 -12.94
C PRO A 142 -0.45 27.05 -11.89
N VAL A 143 -0.86 25.87 -11.43
CA VAL A 143 0.09 24.88 -10.90
C VAL A 143 1.05 24.61 -12.05
N SER A 144 2.30 25.04 -11.90
CA SER A 144 3.29 24.92 -12.96
C SER A 144 3.42 23.47 -13.39
N LEU A 145 3.25 23.23 -14.69
CA LEU A 145 3.64 21.99 -15.35
C LEU A 145 5.18 21.92 -15.31
N VAL A 146 5.73 21.52 -14.16
CA VAL A 146 7.15 21.19 -14.02
C VAL A 146 7.39 19.97 -14.92
N SER A 147 8.25 20.11 -15.93
CA SER A 147 8.55 19.00 -16.84
C SER A 147 9.23 17.85 -16.06
N SER A 148 9.16 16.63 -16.58
CA SER A 148 9.86 15.45 -16.03
C SER A 148 11.34 15.75 -15.72
N GLU A 149 12.01 16.47 -16.61
CA GLU A 149 13.43 16.85 -16.47
C GLU A 149 13.66 17.82 -15.31
N GLN A 150 12.79 18.81 -15.13
CA GLN A 150 12.87 19.73 -13.99
C GLN A 150 12.60 19.01 -12.67
N THR A 151 11.68 18.03 -12.66
CA THR A 151 11.40 17.18 -11.50
C THR A 151 12.64 16.37 -11.10
N ASP A 152 13.37 15.81 -12.06
CA ASP A 152 14.63 15.09 -11.82
C ASP A 152 15.70 16.03 -11.23
N ILE A 153 15.86 17.24 -11.77
CA ILE A 153 16.82 18.23 -11.24
C ILE A 153 16.50 18.60 -9.79
N LEU A 154 15.24 18.92 -9.50
CA LEU A 154 14.78 19.29 -8.16
C LEU A 154 14.95 18.13 -7.17
N PHE A 155 14.60 16.91 -7.58
CA PHE A 155 14.79 15.73 -6.75
C PHE A 155 16.27 15.48 -6.43
N ASN A 156 17.16 15.61 -7.42
CA ASN A 156 18.60 15.46 -7.20
C ASN A 156 19.18 16.57 -6.31
N GLN A 157 18.62 17.78 -6.36
CA GLN A 157 18.97 18.84 -5.42
C GLN A 157 18.54 18.45 -3.99
N LEU A 158 17.27 18.11 -3.79
CA LEU A 158 16.71 17.71 -2.50
C LEU A 158 17.48 16.52 -1.91
N LYS A 159 17.81 15.53 -2.74
CA LYS A 159 18.66 14.39 -2.36
C LYS A 159 20.04 14.85 -1.84
N ARG A 160 20.72 15.75 -2.56
CA ARG A 160 22.06 16.24 -2.14
C ARG A 160 21.99 17.01 -0.83
N GLU A 161 20.94 17.81 -0.66
CA GLU A 161 20.71 18.55 0.59
C GLU A 161 20.43 17.57 1.74
N LEU A 162 19.57 16.58 1.54
CA LEU A 162 19.21 15.60 2.57
C LEU A 162 20.39 14.71 2.98
N LEU A 163 21.24 14.31 2.04
CA LEU A 163 22.43 13.48 2.31
C LEU A 163 23.62 14.29 2.85
N ASN A 164 23.46 15.58 3.12
CA ASN A 164 24.51 16.41 3.69
C ASN A 164 24.74 16.04 5.16
N PRO A 165 25.94 15.55 5.55
CA PRO A 165 26.22 15.13 6.93
C PRO A 165 26.21 16.29 7.94
N ARG A 166 26.16 17.55 7.48
CA ARG A 166 26.08 18.74 8.34
C ARG A 166 24.66 19.05 8.81
N ASN A 167 23.63 18.38 8.26
CA ASN A 167 22.26 18.63 8.65
C ASN A 167 22.01 18.23 10.10
N ASN A 168 21.34 19.10 10.84
CA ASN A 168 20.79 18.75 12.14
C ASN A 168 19.44 18.00 11.99
N ILE A 169 18.78 17.69 13.09
CA ILE A 169 17.50 16.97 13.07
C ILE A 169 16.38 17.79 12.41
N ASP A 170 16.34 19.10 12.64
CA ASP A 170 15.34 20.02 12.08
C ASP A 170 15.48 20.16 10.56
N ASP A 171 16.72 20.31 10.09
CA ASP A 171 17.06 20.34 8.66
C ASP A 171 16.57 19.06 7.98
N ASN A 172 16.88 17.91 8.57
CA ASN A 172 16.44 16.62 8.04
C ASN A 172 14.91 16.49 8.08
N TYR A 173 14.25 16.87 9.17
CA TYR A 173 12.79 16.82 9.28
C TYR A 173 12.11 17.64 8.19
N ARG A 174 12.56 18.89 7.98
CA ARG A 174 12.04 19.77 6.92
C ARG A 174 12.20 19.16 5.53
N LEU A 175 13.42 18.71 5.20
CA LEU A 175 13.73 18.13 3.88
C LEU A 175 12.98 16.81 3.64
N LEU A 176 12.83 15.97 4.68
CA LEU A 176 12.05 14.73 4.61
C LEU A 176 10.57 15.02 4.39
N ASN A 177 10.02 16.04 5.04
CA ASN A 177 8.64 16.44 4.82
C ASN A 177 8.42 16.95 3.38
N GLU A 178 9.39 17.66 2.80
CA GLU A 178 9.37 18.01 1.37
C GLU A 178 9.35 16.77 0.47
N VAL A 179 10.18 15.74 0.77
CA VAL A 179 10.15 14.44 0.07
C VAL A 179 8.77 13.78 0.18
N LYS A 180 8.20 13.73 1.39
CA LYS A 180 6.88 13.15 1.64
C LYS A 180 5.82 13.81 0.77
N VAL A 181 5.65 15.13 0.91
CA VAL A 181 4.65 15.91 0.18
C VAL A 181 4.86 15.83 -1.33
N ALA A 182 6.11 15.87 -1.80
CA ALA A 182 6.40 15.73 -3.23
C ALA A 182 6.01 14.35 -3.77
N SER A 183 6.26 13.28 -3.00
CA SER A 183 5.94 11.91 -3.39
C SER A 183 4.43 11.59 -3.40
N GLU A 184 3.65 12.28 -2.58
CA GLU A 184 2.19 12.18 -2.56
C GLU A 184 1.56 12.89 -3.77
N LYS A 185 2.17 14.00 -4.21
CA LYS A 185 1.66 14.82 -5.32
C LYS A 185 2.15 14.39 -6.70
N ASN A 186 3.32 13.75 -6.77
CA ASN A 186 3.94 13.39 -8.04
C ASN A 186 4.59 12.00 -7.98
N PHE A 187 4.01 11.07 -8.72
CA PHE A 187 4.49 9.68 -8.80
C PHE A 187 5.93 9.55 -9.32
N VAL A 188 6.39 10.48 -10.16
CA VAL A 188 7.76 10.49 -10.69
C VAL A 188 8.78 10.53 -9.54
N ILE A 189 8.46 11.18 -8.42
CA ILE A 189 9.34 11.21 -7.24
C ILE A 189 9.56 9.80 -6.68
N LYS A 190 8.52 8.95 -6.62
CA LYS A 190 8.66 7.55 -6.20
C LYS A 190 9.55 6.75 -7.15
N LYS A 191 9.41 7.00 -8.47
CA LYS A 191 10.29 6.38 -9.49
C LYS A 191 11.75 6.79 -9.30
N LEU A 192 12.01 8.06 -9.07
CA LEU A 192 13.36 8.59 -8.83
C LEU A 192 13.95 8.06 -7.51
N PHE A 193 13.13 7.92 -6.46
CA PHE A 193 13.50 7.30 -5.20
C PHE A 193 13.97 5.85 -5.40
N TRP A 194 13.25 5.05 -6.18
CA TRP A 194 13.63 3.65 -6.42
C TRP A 194 14.77 3.48 -7.43
N ARG A 195 14.93 4.41 -8.37
CA ARG A 195 16.05 4.41 -9.34
C ARG A 195 17.40 4.53 -8.66
N ASN A 196 17.46 5.14 -7.48
CA ASN A 196 18.69 5.29 -6.72
C ASN A 196 18.47 4.99 -5.23
N SER A 197 19.10 3.91 -4.77
CA SER A 197 18.90 3.39 -3.42
C SER A 197 19.44 4.27 -2.29
N ASP A 198 20.20 5.34 -2.56
CA ASP A 198 20.86 6.14 -1.52
C ASP A 198 19.86 6.73 -0.51
N LEU A 199 18.71 7.22 -0.97
CA LEU A 199 17.69 7.77 -0.08
C LEU A 199 17.02 6.67 0.76
N PHE A 200 16.74 5.51 0.16
CA PHE A 200 16.22 4.37 0.90
C PHE A 200 17.20 3.94 2.00
N LEU A 201 18.48 3.81 1.67
CA LEU A 201 19.54 3.43 2.62
C LEU A 201 19.70 4.48 3.73
N PHE A 202 19.65 5.76 3.38
CA PHE A 202 19.69 6.86 4.34
C PHE A 202 18.52 6.80 5.35
N LEU A 203 17.29 6.55 4.88
CA LEU A 203 16.12 6.41 5.75
C LEU A 203 16.30 5.24 6.74
N VAL A 204 16.73 4.07 6.25
CA VAL A 204 16.95 2.89 7.09
C VAL A 204 18.05 3.14 8.12
N GLN A 205 19.20 3.67 7.70
CA GLN A 205 20.32 3.96 8.60
C GLN A 205 19.97 5.02 9.66
N THR A 206 19.19 6.02 9.27
CA THR A 206 18.79 7.07 10.21
C THR A 206 17.73 6.58 11.20
N LEU A 207 16.80 5.72 10.77
CA LEU A 207 15.90 5.02 11.70
C LEU A 207 16.71 4.22 12.75
N GLN A 208 17.72 3.46 12.32
CA GLN A 208 18.58 2.69 13.23
C GLN A 208 19.41 3.56 14.18
N LYS A 209 19.73 4.78 13.80
CA LYS A 209 20.44 5.73 14.65
C LYS A 209 19.60 6.16 15.86
N TYR A 210 18.28 6.28 15.69
CA TYR A 210 17.37 6.81 16.72
C TYR A 210 16.57 5.72 17.44
N LEU A 211 16.58 4.48 16.95
CA LEU A 211 15.79 3.37 17.49
C LEU A 211 16.62 2.08 17.67
N PRO A 212 16.31 1.25 18.69
CA PRO A 212 15.30 1.49 19.73
C PRO A 212 15.74 2.50 20.79
N LYS A 213 17.06 2.65 20.99
CA LYS A 213 17.64 3.47 22.07
C LYS A 213 18.06 4.83 21.55
N SER A 214 17.92 5.83 22.41
CA SER A 214 18.46 7.16 22.13
C SER A 214 19.93 7.24 22.52
N ALA A 215 20.69 8.09 21.83
CA ALA A 215 22.05 8.45 22.25
C ALA A 215 22.05 9.49 23.39
N VAL A 216 20.90 10.14 23.66
CA VAL A 216 20.78 11.22 24.62
C VAL A 216 20.33 10.71 25.99
N ASN A 217 20.59 11.47 27.04
CA ASN A 217 20.07 11.13 28.37
C ASN A 217 18.58 11.49 28.47
N ILE A 218 17.72 10.54 28.11
CA ILE A 218 16.25 10.68 28.06
C ILE A 218 15.60 11.02 29.42
N ASN A 219 16.33 10.91 30.53
CA ASN A 219 15.83 11.26 31.86
C ASN A 219 16.13 12.71 32.25
N SER A 220 16.94 13.43 31.46
CA SER A 220 17.15 14.88 31.60
C SER A 220 16.06 15.69 30.89
N ILE A 221 15.85 16.95 31.28
CA ILE A 221 14.84 17.82 30.65
C ILE A 221 15.15 18.02 29.16
N ASP A 222 16.40 18.33 28.82
CA ASP A 222 16.82 18.56 27.43
C ASP A 222 16.80 17.25 26.63
N GLY A 223 17.21 16.13 27.24
CA GLY A 223 17.15 14.83 26.57
C GLY A 223 15.74 14.32 26.34
N ARG A 224 14.76 14.68 27.19
CA ARG A 224 13.33 14.42 26.91
C ARG A 224 12.85 15.17 25.67
N ARG A 225 13.20 16.46 25.55
CA ARG A 225 12.85 17.25 24.35
C ARG A 225 13.47 16.67 23.09
N GLN A 226 14.76 16.38 23.12
CA GLN A 226 15.45 15.74 22.00
C GLN A 226 14.82 14.38 21.66
N ARG A 227 14.36 13.62 22.65
CA ARG A 227 13.68 12.35 22.39
C ARG A 227 12.34 12.54 21.67
N VAL A 228 11.61 13.62 21.94
CA VAL A 228 10.40 13.98 21.19
C VAL A 228 10.76 14.25 19.72
N ASP A 229 11.75 15.10 19.47
CA ASP A 229 12.22 15.40 18.10
C ASP A 229 12.68 14.11 17.36
N GLU A 230 13.35 13.20 18.08
CA GLU A 230 13.71 11.88 17.56
C GLU A 230 12.48 11.02 17.20
N PHE A 231 11.40 11.08 17.98
CA PHE A 231 10.16 10.37 17.66
C PHE A 231 9.47 10.95 16.41
N GLU A 232 9.37 12.28 16.32
CA GLU A 232 8.76 12.95 15.17
C GLU A 232 9.47 12.58 13.87
N ILE A 233 10.81 12.58 13.85
CA ILE A 233 11.55 12.23 12.65
C ILE A 233 11.42 10.75 12.29
N VAL A 234 11.41 9.82 13.25
CA VAL A 234 11.26 8.38 12.92
C VAL A 234 9.84 8.02 12.49
N ILE A 235 8.83 8.74 13.01
CA ILE A 235 7.44 8.64 12.53
C ILE A 235 7.39 9.08 11.07
N LEU A 236 7.92 10.27 10.76
CA LEU A 236 7.96 10.81 9.40
C LEU A 236 8.70 9.87 8.43
N MET A 237 9.83 9.29 8.85
CA MET A 237 10.58 8.32 8.04
C MET A 237 9.78 7.04 7.77
N ALA A 238 9.07 6.50 8.77
CA ALA A 238 8.21 5.33 8.59
C ALA A 238 7.03 5.62 7.65
N GLU A 239 6.46 6.83 7.70
CA GLU A 239 5.44 7.27 6.76
C GLU A 239 5.98 7.40 5.32
N ILE A 240 7.17 7.98 5.14
CA ILE A 240 7.82 8.08 3.83
C ILE A 240 8.07 6.68 3.27
N LEU A 241 8.64 5.76 4.06
CA LEU A 241 8.85 4.38 3.62
C LEU A 241 7.54 3.72 3.20
N SER A 242 6.49 3.85 4.01
CA SER A 242 5.14 3.34 3.68
C SER A 242 4.63 3.92 2.36
N GLY A 243 4.75 5.24 2.17
CA GLY A 243 4.34 5.93 0.95
C GLY A 243 5.15 5.52 -0.28
N MET A 244 6.45 5.24 -0.12
CA MET A 244 7.33 4.76 -1.18
C MET A 244 7.10 3.28 -1.53
N PHE A 245 6.62 2.46 -0.61
CA PHE A 245 6.19 1.08 -0.92
C PHE A 245 4.85 1.08 -1.66
N ARG A 246 3.90 1.90 -1.21
CA ARG A 246 2.53 1.97 -1.75
C ARG A 246 2.50 2.41 -3.22
N GLU A 247 1.73 1.68 -4.04
CA GLU A 247 1.50 1.95 -5.47
C GLU A 247 2.75 1.88 -6.37
N THR A 248 3.83 1.28 -5.89
CA THR A 248 5.09 1.20 -6.66
C THR A 248 5.30 -0.12 -7.38
N GLU A 249 4.29 -0.99 -7.46
CA GLU A 249 4.41 -2.32 -8.08
C GLU A 249 4.82 -2.37 -9.54
N ILE A 250 4.64 -1.25 -10.21
CA ILE A 250 5.03 -1.06 -11.60
C ILE A 250 6.51 -0.66 -11.77
N ILE A 251 7.20 -0.34 -10.67
CA ILE A 251 8.60 0.13 -10.68
C ILE A 251 9.53 -1.06 -10.45
N PRO A 252 10.27 -1.54 -11.46
CA PRO A 252 11.12 -2.73 -11.32
C PRO A 252 12.32 -2.51 -10.39
N ASP A 253 12.88 -1.30 -10.37
CA ASP A 253 14.08 -0.96 -9.58
C ASP A 253 13.86 -1.12 -8.07
N ARG A 254 12.61 -1.13 -7.60
CA ARG A 254 12.28 -1.35 -6.19
C ARG A 254 12.75 -2.72 -5.70
N LEU A 255 12.53 -3.78 -6.49
CA LEU A 255 12.89 -5.13 -6.10
C LEU A 255 14.41 -5.32 -6.15
N LEU A 256 15.08 -4.65 -7.09
CA LEU A 256 16.55 -4.60 -7.14
C LEU A 256 17.10 -3.96 -5.87
N THR A 257 16.54 -2.82 -5.46
CA THR A 257 16.93 -2.11 -4.23
C THR A 257 16.70 -2.96 -2.98
N LEU A 258 15.52 -3.58 -2.86
CA LEU A 258 15.14 -4.37 -1.69
C LEU A 258 15.90 -5.71 -1.59
N LYS A 259 16.27 -6.31 -2.73
CA LYS A 259 17.06 -7.55 -2.77
C LYS A 259 18.57 -7.30 -2.71
N ALA A 260 19.03 -6.05 -2.83
CA ALA A 260 20.43 -5.68 -2.75
C ALA A 260 21.06 -6.18 -1.43
N GLU A 261 22.34 -6.59 -1.49
CA GLU A 261 23.07 -7.13 -0.34
C GLU A 261 22.34 -8.25 0.41
N ARG A 262 21.59 -9.11 -0.31
CA ARG A 262 20.73 -10.15 0.29
C ARG A 262 19.72 -9.57 1.29
N GLY A 263 19.18 -8.39 0.98
CA GLY A 263 18.15 -7.69 1.74
C GLY A 263 18.58 -7.27 3.14
N LYS A 264 19.87 -6.99 3.34
CA LYS A 264 20.40 -6.47 4.60
C LYS A 264 19.61 -5.24 5.07
N SER A 265 19.39 -4.25 4.20
CA SER A 265 18.64 -3.05 4.57
C SER A 265 17.17 -3.34 4.90
N VAL A 266 16.59 -4.40 4.32
CA VAL A 266 15.22 -4.84 4.65
C VAL A 266 15.18 -5.49 6.03
N LEU A 267 16.17 -6.33 6.36
CA LEU A 267 16.37 -6.89 7.69
C LEU A 267 16.50 -5.76 8.73
N ASP A 268 17.42 -4.83 8.49
CA ASP A 268 17.69 -3.68 9.35
C ASP A 268 16.43 -2.82 9.58
N MET A 269 15.68 -2.55 8.52
CA MET A 269 14.43 -1.82 8.57
C MET A 269 13.33 -2.58 9.33
N LEU A 270 13.12 -3.87 9.05
CA LEU A 270 12.14 -4.71 9.76
C LEU A 270 12.42 -4.76 11.25
N MET A 271 13.68 -4.94 11.62
CA MET A 271 14.11 -4.95 13.02
C MET A 271 13.85 -3.62 13.71
N THR A 272 14.07 -2.52 13.00
CA THR A 272 13.84 -1.18 13.54
C THR A 272 12.36 -0.87 13.68
N LEU A 273 11.55 -1.12 12.65
CA LEU A 273 10.10 -0.88 12.66
C LEU A 273 9.36 -1.70 13.73
N THR A 274 9.85 -2.91 14.02
CA THR A 274 9.22 -3.80 15.00
C THR A 274 9.82 -3.71 16.40
N CYS A 275 10.82 -2.86 16.63
CA CYS A 275 11.45 -2.71 17.94
C CYS A 275 10.48 -2.08 18.96
N LEU A 276 10.80 -2.15 20.25
CA LEU A 276 10.15 -1.33 21.27
C LEU A 276 11.02 -0.09 21.49
N PRO A 277 10.56 1.12 21.08
CA PRO A 277 11.30 2.34 21.34
C PRO A 277 11.49 2.60 22.84
N GLU A 278 12.67 3.08 23.20
CA GLU A 278 12.97 3.53 24.55
C GLU A 278 12.22 4.83 24.84
N ILE A 279 11.55 4.89 26.00
CA ILE A 279 10.85 6.07 26.50
C ILE A 279 11.42 6.43 27.89
N PRO A 280 11.38 7.71 28.30
CA PRO A 280 11.85 8.12 29.63
C PRO A 280 11.15 7.36 30.75
N ASP A 281 11.88 7.09 31.84
CA ASP A 281 11.30 6.41 32.99
C ASP A 281 10.16 7.23 33.59
N ARG A 282 9.06 6.54 33.92
CA ARG A 282 7.97 7.09 34.72
C ARG A 282 8.45 7.22 36.17
N SER A 283 9.23 8.26 36.45
CA SER A 283 9.70 8.52 37.80
C SER A 283 8.52 8.92 38.70
N SER A 284 8.23 8.03 39.66
CA SER A 284 7.47 8.16 40.91
C SER A 284 5.99 7.69 40.94
N LYS A 285 5.69 7.00 42.06
CA LYS A 285 4.46 6.29 42.46
C LYS A 285 3.24 7.21 42.67
N SER A 286 3.07 8.26 41.89
CA SER A 286 1.87 9.11 41.92
C SER A 286 0.95 8.69 40.77
N SER A 287 -0.30 8.35 41.10
CA SER A 287 -1.36 7.90 40.20
C SER A 287 -1.81 8.91 39.13
N ASN A 288 -1.09 10.02 38.95
CA ASN A 288 -1.40 11.05 37.95
C ASN A 288 -0.31 11.06 36.88
N ILE A 289 -0.69 10.70 35.66
CA ILE A 289 0.15 10.80 34.46
C ILE A 289 0.49 12.28 34.25
N LYS A 290 1.79 12.63 34.22
CA LYS A 290 2.20 14.00 33.89
C LYS A 290 1.95 14.26 32.40
N PRO A 291 1.62 15.48 31.97
CA PRO A 291 1.42 15.80 30.55
C PRO A 291 2.57 15.36 29.64
N SER A 292 3.83 15.48 30.10
CA SER A 292 5.00 15.00 29.38
C SER A 292 5.02 13.49 29.16
N ASP A 293 4.43 12.72 30.07
CA ASP A 293 4.40 11.27 29.97
C ASP A 293 3.26 10.81 29.05
N GLN A 294 2.23 11.64 28.85
CA GLN A 294 1.16 11.40 27.88
C GLN A 294 1.66 11.64 26.46
N GLU A 295 2.42 12.71 26.22
CA GLU A 295 3.04 13.01 24.92
C GLU A 295 3.86 11.83 24.38
N PHE A 296 4.68 11.18 25.22
CA PHE A 296 5.42 9.97 24.81
C PHE A 296 4.52 8.75 24.54
N VAL A 297 3.39 8.64 25.22
CA VAL A 297 2.41 7.57 24.95
C VAL A 297 1.77 7.81 23.57
N ASP A 298 1.36 9.04 23.30
CA ASP A 298 0.74 9.42 22.03
C ASP A 298 1.73 9.22 20.86
N LEU A 299 2.99 9.66 21.01
CA LEU A 299 4.05 9.43 20.02
C LEU A 299 4.38 7.94 19.82
N LEU A 300 4.36 7.14 20.90
CA LEU A 300 4.58 5.70 20.79
C LEU A 300 3.40 5.01 20.07
N ASP A 301 2.17 5.44 20.31
CA ASP A 301 0.99 4.94 19.61
C ASP A 301 1.02 5.34 18.14
N GLU A 302 1.39 6.58 17.83
CA GLU A 302 1.57 7.04 16.46
C GLU A 302 2.67 6.27 15.75
N TYR A 303 3.85 6.11 16.37
CA TYR A 303 4.93 5.30 15.84
C TYR A 303 4.49 3.85 15.59
N THR A 304 3.74 3.27 16.52
CA THR A 304 3.17 1.92 16.35
C THR A 304 2.27 1.86 15.11
N ARG A 305 1.38 2.84 14.92
CA ARG A 305 0.48 2.90 13.76
C ARG A 305 1.25 2.98 12.43
N VAL A 306 2.22 3.88 12.33
CA VAL A 306 2.99 4.06 11.08
C VAL A 306 3.96 2.91 10.83
N SER A 307 4.53 2.31 11.87
CA SER A 307 5.39 1.12 11.73
C SER A 307 4.60 -0.11 11.28
N VAL A 308 3.38 -0.33 11.80
CA VAL A 308 2.48 -1.38 11.32
C VAL A 308 2.12 -1.15 9.86
N THR A 309 1.85 0.10 9.47
CA THR A 309 1.59 0.46 8.06
C THR A 309 2.79 0.10 7.18
N ALA A 310 4.02 0.46 7.58
CA ALA A 310 5.22 0.13 6.82
C ALA A 310 5.44 -1.38 6.70
N VAL A 311 5.24 -2.13 7.79
CA VAL A 311 5.33 -3.60 7.79
C VAL A 311 4.26 -4.24 6.90
N PHE A 312 3.03 -3.72 6.95
CA PHE A 312 1.93 -4.14 6.07
C PHE A 312 2.30 -3.96 4.60
N GLU A 313 2.76 -2.77 4.21
CA GLU A 313 3.15 -2.50 2.82
C GLU A 313 4.32 -3.39 2.38
N LEU A 314 5.30 -3.63 3.27
CA LEU A 314 6.42 -4.50 2.97
C LEU A 314 5.98 -5.97 2.79
N PHE A 315 5.02 -6.45 3.59
CA PHE A 315 4.40 -7.76 3.36
C PHE A 315 3.66 -7.82 2.02
N LEU A 316 2.94 -6.76 1.64
CA LEU A 316 2.34 -6.68 0.31
C LEU A 316 3.40 -6.77 -0.80
N MET A 317 4.52 -6.06 -0.67
CA MET A 317 5.62 -6.15 -1.63
C MET A 317 6.21 -7.55 -1.71
N ALA A 318 6.38 -8.24 -0.59
CA ALA A 318 6.86 -9.62 -0.56
C ALA A 318 5.89 -10.59 -1.26
N ARG A 319 4.58 -10.40 -1.08
CA ARG A 319 3.55 -11.17 -1.80
C ARG A 319 3.58 -10.89 -3.30
N GLN A 320 3.75 -9.63 -3.70
CA GLN A 320 3.86 -9.24 -5.10
C GLN A 320 5.14 -9.79 -5.75
N ALA A 321 6.26 -9.80 -5.01
CA ALA A 321 7.51 -10.38 -5.49
C ALA A 321 7.39 -11.88 -5.80
N SER A 322 6.54 -12.60 -5.06
CA SER A 322 6.24 -14.01 -5.31
C SER A 322 5.28 -14.28 -6.48
N TRP A 323 4.72 -13.26 -7.15
CA TRP A 323 3.89 -13.45 -8.35
C TRP A 323 4.70 -13.86 -9.58
N ALA A 324 5.95 -13.41 -9.66
CA ALA A 324 6.88 -13.89 -10.67
C ALA A 324 7.38 -15.26 -10.23
N TYR A 325 7.04 -16.32 -10.97
CA TYR A 325 7.47 -17.72 -10.78
C TYR A 325 9.00 -17.89 -10.86
N THR A 326 9.73 -17.26 -9.93
CA THR A 326 11.17 -17.37 -9.77
C THR A 326 11.41 -18.10 -8.45
N GLU A 327 12.14 -19.21 -8.52
CA GLU A 327 12.46 -20.12 -7.41
C GLU A 327 13.38 -19.50 -6.33
N ASP A 328 13.46 -18.18 -6.24
CA ASP A 328 14.22 -17.52 -5.19
C ASP A 328 13.48 -17.67 -3.86
N ASN A 329 14.06 -18.44 -2.92
CA ASN A 329 13.61 -18.56 -1.53
C ASN A 329 13.77 -17.25 -0.71
N PHE A 330 13.95 -16.12 -1.37
CA PHE A 330 14.44 -14.87 -0.81
C PHE A 330 13.51 -13.70 -1.13
N PHE A 331 13.29 -12.81 -0.16
CA PHE A 331 12.30 -11.71 -0.21
C PHE A 331 10.86 -12.20 -0.44
N ASN A 332 10.42 -13.14 0.40
CA ASN A 332 9.03 -13.58 0.52
C ASN A 332 8.56 -13.46 1.99
N ILE A 333 7.27 -13.68 2.24
CA ILE A 333 6.69 -13.57 3.59
C ILE A 333 7.38 -14.51 4.59
N GLY A 334 7.65 -15.75 4.20
CA GLY A 334 8.31 -16.74 5.07
C GLY A 334 9.69 -16.29 5.53
N TRP A 335 10.48 -15.72 4.61
CA TRP A 335 11.79 -15.13 4.93
C TRP A 335 11.68 -13.95 5.91
N MET A 336 10.74 -13.02 5.68
CA MET A 336 10.53 -11.87 6.56
C MET A 336 10.08 -12.27 7.97
N VAL A 337 9.15 -13.22 8.07
CA VAL A 337 8.65 -13.69 9.38
C VAL A 337 9.74 -14.45 10.14
N ARG A 338 10.51 -15.32 9.46
CA ARG A 338 11.64 -16.02 10.07
C ARG A 338 12.67 -15.06 10.64
N ILE A 339 13.01 -13.99 9.90
CA ILE A 339 13.88 -12.91 10.41
C ILE A 339 13.34 -12.37 11.74
N LEU A 340 12.05 -12.02 11.79
CA LEU A 340 11.48 -11.42 12.99
C LEU A 340 11.52 -12.40 14.18
N GLU A 341 11.31 -13.70 13.95
CA GLU A 341 11.36 -14.73 14.97
C GLU A 341 12.75 -14.89 15.61
N ASP A 342 13.82 -14.82 14.81
CA ASP A 342 15.21 -14.99 15.24
C ASP A 342 15.61 -13.95 16.30
N TYR A 343 15.09 -12.72 16.19
CA TYR A 343 15.44 -11.62 17.09
C TYR A 343 14.51 -11.43 18.30
N ARG A 344 13.48 -12.27 18.45
CA ARG A 344 12.57 -12.33 19.62
C ARG A 344 11.84 -11.01 19.99
N THR A 345 11.84 -9.99 19.13
CA THR A 345 11.11 -8.73 19.35
C THR A 345 9.65 -8.79 18.89
N THR A 346 9.30 -9.79 18.07
CA THR A 346 7.98 -9.91 17.42
C THR A 346 6.82 -9.95 18.40
N GLU A 347 6.97 -10.64 19.55
CA GLU A 347 5.88 -10.76 20.53
C GLU A 347 5.50 -9.40 21.13
N ARG A 348 6.49 -8.54 21.41
CA ARG A 348 6.27 -7.17 21.91
C ARG A 348 5.65 -6.27 20.86
N PHE A 349 6.07 -6.42 19.61
CA PHE A 349 5.42 -5.73 18.48
C PHE A 349 3.95 -6.15 18.38
N VAL A 350 3.67 -7.46 18.32
CA VAL A 350 2.33 -8.02 18.24
C VAL A 350 1.45 -7.61 19.42
N GLU A 351 1.99 -7.56 20.63
CA GLU A 351 1.30 -7.02 21.81
C GLU A 351 0.83 -5.56 21.57
N ARG A 352 1.68 -4.69 21.00
CA ARG A 352 1.30 -3.31 20.66
C ARG A 352 0.23 -3.28 19.57
N VAL A 353 0.35 -4.10 18.52
CA VAL A 353 -0.66 -4.20 17.46
C VAL A 353 -2.03 -4.62 18.01
N ILE A 354 -2.07 -5.64 18.89
CA ILE A 354 -3.31 -6.10 19.52
C ILE A 354 -3.92 -5.02 20.40
N LYS A 355 -3.10 -4.28 21.17
CA LYS A 355 -3.58 -3.15 21.98
C LYS A 355 -4.25 -2.07 21.12
N GLN A 356 -3.69 -1.74 19.96
CA GLN A 356 -4.33 -0.79 19.03
C GLN A 356 -5.63 -1.33 18.45
N VAL A 357 -5.67 -2.61 18.06
CA VAL A 357 -6.91 -3.27 17.60
C VAL A 357 -7.99 -3.22 18.70
N LEU A 358 -7.63 -3.50 19.95
CA LEU A 358 -8.56 -3.44 21.08
C LEU A 358 -9.02 -2.02 21.40
N HIS A 359 -8.15 -1.03 21.23
CA HIS A 359 -8.52 0.38 21.39
C HIS A 359 -9.60 0.77 20.38
N VAL A 360 -9.40 0.44 19.10
CA VAL A 360 -10.35 0.73 18.01
C VAL A 360 -11.67 -0.03 18.18
N ILE A 361 -11.63 -1.32 18.56
CA ILE A 361 -12.83 -2.16 18.71
C ILE A 361 -13.50 -2.02 20.09
N GLY A 362 -12.84 -1.39 21.06
CA GLY A 362 -13.24 -1.33 22.46
C GLY A 362 -14.66 -0.82 22.72
N PRO A 363 -15.19 -1.01 23.94
CA PRO A 363 -16.60 -0.82 24.26
C PRO A 363 -17.01 0.68 24.35
N SER A 364 -16.87 1.44 23.26
CA SER A 364 -17.67 2.63 23.02
C SER A 364 -18.98 2.18 22.35
N GLN A 365 -20.13 2.51 22.95
CA GLN A 365 -21.39 1.83 22.61
C GLN A 365 -21.90 2.16 21.19
N TYR A 366 -21.44 3.24 20.54
CA TYR A 366 -22.06 3.74 19.29
C TYR A 366 -21.13 4.48 18.33
N GLU A 367 -19.81 4.40 18.50
CA GLU A 367 -18.88 5.14 17.64
C GLU A 367 -18.53 4.31 16.40
N MET A 368 -19.02 4.75 15.24
CA MET A 368 -18.58 4.24 13.95
C MET A 368 -17.13 4.64 13.73
N LEU A 369 -16.35 3.74 13.13
CA LEU A 369 -14.96 4.03 12.78
C LEU A 369 -14.91 5.10 11.68
N SER A 370 -13.98 6.03 11.83
CA SER A 370 -13.56 6.92 10.75
C SER A 370 -12.93 6.13 9.58
N PRO A 371 -12.79 6.74 8.38
CA PRO A 371 -12.07 6.11 7.28
C PRO A 371 -10.63 5.71 7.64
N GLU A 372 -9.92 6.55 8.39
CA GLU A 372 -8.55 6.27 8.82
C GLU A 372 -8.50 5.08 9.78
N GLU A 373 -9.36 5.04 10.79
CA GLU A 373 -9.43 3.91 11.73
C GLU A 373 -9.83 2.61 11.04
N SER A 374 -10.68 2.68 10.02
CA SER A 374 -11.09 1.50 9.23
C SER A 374 -9.93 0.92 8.41
N ILE A 375 -9.11 1.78 7.81
CA ILE A 375 -7.88 1.38 7.10
C ILE A 375 -6.86 0.83 8.09
N CYS A 376 -6.67 1.53 9.21
CA CYS A 376 -5.79 1.12 10.29
C CYS A 376 -6.15 -0.29 10.77
N LEU A 377 -7.43 -0.53 11.10
CA LEU A 377 -7.92 -1.83 11.55
C LEU A 377 -7.65 -2.94 10.52
N TYR A 378 -7.90 -2.69 9.23
CA TYR A 378 -7.61 -3.63 8.15
C TYR A 378 -6.12 -4.00 8.10
N GLN A 379 -5.23 -3.00 8.15
CA GLN A 379 -3.79 -3.20 8.09
C GLN A 379 -3.30 -3.99 9.31
N HIS A 380 -3.75 -3.63 10.51
CA HIS A 380 -3.41 -4.32 11.75
C HIS A 380 -3.83 -5.78 11.73
N LEU A 381 -5.09 -6.06 11.37
CA LEU A 381 -5.58 -7.43 11.26
C LEU A 381 -4.86 -8.22 10.17
N THR A 382 -4.46 -7.59 9.07
CA THR A 382 -3.70 -8.26 7.99
C THR A 382 -2.28 -8.63 8.43
N VAL A 383 -1.61 -7.75 9.18
CA VAL A 383 -0.30 -8.04 9.77
C VAL A 383 -0.42 -9.18 10.79
N LEU A 384 -1.43 -9.15 11.66
CA LEU A 384 -1.70 -10.24 12.60
C LEU A 384 -1.99 -11.56 11.88
N LEU A 385 -2.82 -11.54 10.83
CA LEU A 385 -3.11 -12.71 10.02
C LEU A 385 -1.83 -13.30 9.41
N THR A 386 -0.94 -12.44 8.91
CA THR A 386 0.34 -12.86 8.34
C THR A 386 1.20 -13.58 9.38
N PHE A 387 1.30 -13.06 10.61
CA PHE A 387 2.00 -13.80 11.68
C PHE A 387 1.30 -15.10 12.06
N LEU A 388 -0.03 -15.13 12.12
CA LEU A 388 -0.80 -16.34 12.41
C LEU A 388 -0.65 -17.44 11.34
N GLU A 389 -0.34 -17.06 10.10
CA GLU A 389 -0.12 -17.98 8.99
C GLU A 389 1.32 -18.52 8.94
N TYR A 390 2.30 -17.69 9.28
CA TYR A 390 3.72 -17.98 9.03
C TYR A 390 4.55 -18.20 10.30
N SER A 391 4.04 -17.85 11.49
CA SER A 391 4.75 -18.00 12.77
C SER A 391 3.94 -18.85 13.77
N PRO A 392 4.26 -20.14 13.92
CA PRO A 392 3.67 -20.98 14.97
C PRO A 392 3.94 -20.44 16.38
N ARG A 393 5.10 -19.80 16.57
CA ARG A 393 5.49 -19.21 17.86
C ARG A 393 4.60 -18.01 18.23
N VAL A 394 4.44 -17.04 17.32
CA VAL A 394 3.56 -15.89 17.55
C VAL A 394 2.11 -16.36 17.67
N THR A 395 1.69 -17.35 16.90
CA THR A 395 0.37 -17.97 17.03
C THR A 395 0.12 -18.51 18.44
N ALA A 396 1.09 -19.26 18.99
CA ALA A 396 1.00 -19.77 20.36
C ALA A 396 1.00 -18.62 21.39
N PHE A 397 1.81 -17.58 21.20
CA PHE A 397 1.81 -16.40 22.05
C PHE A 397 0.46 -15.68 22.08
N ILE A 398 -0.13 -15.40 20.90
CA ILE A 398 -1.45 -14.75 20.80
C ILE A 398 -2.52 -15.61 21.48
N TYR A 399 -2.51 -16.92 21.24
CA TYR A 399 -3.46 -17.83 21.88
C TYR A 399 -3.31 -17.86 23.41
N ASN A 400 -2.10 -17.94 23.93
CA ASN A 400 -1.90 -18.07 25.37
C ASN A 400 -2.14 -16.75 26.13
N THR A 401 -1.88 -15.61 25.49
CA THR A 401 -1.93 -14.30 26.15
C THR A 401 -3.25 -13.55 25.90
N TYR A 402 -3.84 -13.68 24.70
CA TYR A 402 -4.97 -12.84 24.25
C TYR A 402 -6.24 -13.62 23.89
N ARG A 403 -6.33 -14.91 24.26
CA ARG A 403 -7.48 -15.75 23.88
C ARG A 403 -8.80 -15.20 24.38
N GLU A 404 -8.85 -14.67 25.59
CA GLU A 404 -10.10 -14.14 26.13
C GLU A 404 -10.50 -12.84 25.42
N GLU A 405 -9.55 -12.02 24.99
CA GLU A 405 -9.79 -10.82 24.21
C GLU A 405 -10.37 -11.13 22.83
N PHE A 406 -9.82 -12.14 22.15
CA PHE A 406 -10.41 -12.66 20.91
C PHE A 406 -11.77 -13.31 21.13
N LYS A 407 -11.98 -13.93 22.29
CA LYS A 407 -13.26 -14.55 22.64
C LYS A 407 -14.33 -13.53 22.99
N TYR A 408 -14.01 -12.39 23.60
CA TYR A 408 -15.01 -11.46 24.16
C TYR A 408 -15.09 -10.11 23.43
N TYR A 409 -13.97 -9.56 22.97
CA TYR A 409 -13.91 -8.20 22.39
C TYR A 409 -13.75 -8.23 20.86
N ILE A 410 -12.78 -8.98 20.33
CA ILE A 410 -12.48 -9.04 18.89
C ILE A 410 -13.41 -10.07 18.24
N ARG A 411 -14.69 -9.70 18.05
CA ARG A 411 -15.71 -10.55 17.41
C ARG A 411 -16.21 -9.93 16.12
N HIS A 412 -16.56 -10.77 15.15
CA HIS A 412 -17.24 -10.37 13.91
C HIS A 412 -18.36 -9.36 14.16
N GLN A 413 -19.27 -9.68 15.08
CA GLN A 413 -20.43 -8.82 15.38
C GLN A 413 -20.04 -7.46 15.97
N GLN A 414 -18.94 -7.35 16.72
CA GLN A 414 -18.50 -6.07 17.28
C GLN A 414 -17.85 -5.21 16.20
N ILE A 415 -17.02 -5.83 15.37
CA ILE A 415 -16.34 -5.16 14.25
C ILE A 415 -17.36 -4.68 13.21
N ALA A 416 -18.31 -5.53 12.84
CA ALA A 416 -19.37 -5.20 11.87
C ALA A 416 -20.30 -4.06 12.34
N LYS A 417 -20.48 -3.89 13.66
CA LYS A 417 -21.26 -2.76 14.20
C LYS A 417 -20.52 -1.43 14.10
N LYS A 418 -19.19 -1.45 14.21
CA LYS A 418 -18.37 -0.25 14.17
C LYS A 418 -17.95 0.15 12.75
N LEU A 419 -17.83 -0.80 11.82
CA LEU A 419 -17.46 -0.53 10.43
C LEU A 419 -18.67 -0.07 9.60
N PRO A 420 -18.65 1.15 9.02
CA PRO A 420 -19.70 1.59 8.11
C PRO A 420 -19.82 0.72 6.87
N ALA A 421 -21.03 0.27 6.53
CA ALA A 421 -21.27 -0.62 5.38
C ALA A 421 -20.97 0.03 4.02
N ASN A 422 -20.92 1.36 3.95
CA ASN A 422 -20.63 2.12 2.74
C ASN A 422 -19.12 2.28 2.46
N PHE A 423 -18.23 1.91 3.39
CA PHE A 423 -16.79 1.96 3.11
C PHE A 423 -16.39 0.79 2.20
N PRO A 424 -15.63 1.05 1.11
CA PRO A 424 -15.16 -0.01 0.21
C PRO A 424 -14.34 -1.10 0.92
N ILE A 425 -13.66 -0.75 2.00
CA ILE A 425 -12.81 -1.66 2.77
C ILE A 425 -13.59 -2.60 3.68
N THR A 426 -14.87 -2.32 3.98
CA THR A 426 -15.62 -3.01 5.06
C THR A 426 -15.67 -4.51 4.88
N GLN A 427 -16.01 -5.00 3.68
CA GLN A 427 -16.09 -6.45 3.46
C GLN A 427 -14.71 -7.11 3.56
N MET A 428 -13.65 -6.44 3.07
CA MET A 428 -12.28 -6.95 3.16
C MET A 428 -11.82 -7.02 4.62
N THR A 429 -12.10 -5.98 5.42
CA THR A 429 -11.79 -5.96 6.85
C THR A 429 -12.53 -7.06 7.61
N LEU A 430 -13.82 -7.28 7.35
CA LEU A 430 -14.58 -8.35 7.98
C LEU A 430 -14.03 -9.74 7.63
N ASN A 431 -13.68 -9.99 6.37
CA ASN A 431 -13.10 -11.26 5.94
C ASN A 431 -11.74 -11.54 6.62
N VAL A 432 -10.88 -10.52 6.72
CA VAL A 432 -9.60 -10.65 7.42
C VAL A 432 -9.83 -10.85 8.92
N ALA A 433 -10.75 -10.10 9.53
CA ALA A 433 -11.11 -10.27 10.94
C ALA A 433 -11.56 -11.70 11.25
N ASP A 434 -12.46 -12.26 10.44
CA ASP A 434 -12.94 -13.63 10.60
C ASP A 434 -11.80 -14.65 10.45
N SER A 435 -10.89 -14.42 9.52
CA SER A 435 -9.72 -15.27 9.32
C SER A 435 -8.79 -15.26 10.54
N VAL A 436 -8.52 -14.08 11.11
CA VAL A 436 -7.74 -13.91 12.34
C VAL A 436 -8.42 -14.63 13.50
N ILE A 437 -9.71 -14.36 13.74
CA ILE A 437 -10.49 -14.97 14.83
C ILE A 437 -10.48 -16.49 14.73
N ASN A 438 -10.69 -17.03 13.53
CA ASN A 438 -10.67 -18.48 13.30
C ASN A 438 -9.28 -19.09 13.55
N LYS A 439 -8.21 -18.44 13.09
CA LYS A 439 -6.83 -18.90 13.32
C LYS A 439 -6.49 -18.93 14.80
N VAL A 440 -6.81 -17.87 15.56
CA VAL A 440 -6.58 -17.83 17.01
C VAL A 440 -7.40 -18.90 17.72
N ARG A 441 -8.69 -19.08 17.36
CA ARG A 441 -9.52 -20.13 17.98
C ARG A 441 -8.98 -21.53 17.73
N ASN A 442 -8.49 -21.80 16.51
CA ASN A 442 -7.99 -23.11 16.11
C ASN A 442 -6.57 -23.39 16.60
N ALA A 443 -5.80 -22.37 17.00
CA ALA A 443 -4.45 -22.52 17.55
C ALA A 443 -4.41 -23.42 18.80
N GLY A 444 -5.50 -23.50 19.57
CA GLY A 444 -5.64 -24.40 20.71
C GLY A 444 -5.64 -25.90 20.36
N ASN A 445 -5.82 -26.25 19.08
CA ASN A 445 -5.81 -27.63 18.58
C ASN A 445 -4.45 -28.06 18.03
N ILE A 446 -3.43 -27.19 18.07
CA ILE A 446 -2.07 -27.53 17.63
C ILE A 446 -1.45 -28.46 18.70
N PRO A 447 -1.04 -29.69 18.34
CA PRO A 447 -0.41 -30.60 19.29
C PRO A 447 0.81 -29.95 19.93
N LYS A 448 0.96 -30.05 21.25
CA LYS A 448 2.10 -29.52 22.02
C LYS A 448 3.48 -30.09 21.62
N ASN A 449 3.53 -30.97 20.61
CA ASN A 449 4.71 -31.72 20.18
C ASN A 449 5.05 -31.48 18.70
N SER A 450 5.10 -30.23 18.24
CA SER A 450 5.82 -29.90 17.01
C SER A 450 7.28 -29.58 17.38
N PRO A 451 8.28 -30.22 16.75
CA PRO A 451 9.68 -30.05 17.12
C PRO A 451 10.09 -28.59 16.94
N ARG A 452 10.85 -28.08 17.91
CA ARG A 452 11.58 -26.82 17.77
C ARG A 452 12.51 -26.98 16.56
N LEU A 453 12.18 -26.31 15.46
CA LEU A 453 13.11 -26.06 14.36
C LEU A 453 13.95 -24.83 14.69
#